data_AF-A0A7W6LKG5-F1
#
_entry.id   AF-A0A7W6LKG5-F1
#
_cell.length_a   1.000
_cell.length_b   1.000
_cell.length_c   1.000
_cell.angle_alpha   90.00
_cell.angle_beta   90.00
_cell.angle_gamma   90.00
#
_symmetry.space_group_name_H-M   'P 1'
#
loop_
_entity.id
_entity.type
_entity.pdbx_description
1 polymer ?
#
loop_
_entity_poly.entity_id
_entity_poly.type
_entity_poly.pdbx_seq_one_letter_code
_entity_poly.pdbx_strand_id
1 'polypeptide(L)' 'MRINKKDRTKTVREMADYMRKHSANCTREILMLQFTNEEIDLYSEEARTVANREADEPLADAA' A
#
# COMPACT_ATOMS: atom_id res chain seq x y z
N MET A 1 -0.35 23.13 -4.06
CA MET A 1 -1.20 22.06 -3.50
C MET A 1 -0.44 21.45 -2.31
N ARG A 2 -0.83 21.74 -1.06
CA ARG A 2 -0.20 21.10 0.10
C ARG A 2 -0.85 19.73 0.22
N ILE A 3 -0.17 18.69 -0.29
CA ILE A 3 -0.58 17.31 -0.02
C ILE A 3 -0.61 17.18 1.50
N ASN A 4 -1.80 16.98 2.07
CA ASN A 4 -1.98 16.76 3.49
C ASN A 4 -1.11 15.55 3.87
N LYS A 5 -0.02 15.79 4.60
CA LYS A 5 0.92 14.71 4.98
C LYS A 5 0.21 13.57 5.73
N LYS A 6 -0.88 13.88 6.44
CA LYS A 6 -1.75 12.89 7.11
C LYS A 6 -2.45 11.95 6.12
N ASP A 7 -2.95 12.49 5.01
CA ASP A 7 -3.66 11.72 4.00
C ASP A 7 -2.67 10.85 3.22
N ARG A 8 -1.51 11.39 2.84
CA ARG A 8 -0.44 10.62 2.19
C ARG A 8 -0.03 9.38 2.99
N THR A 9 0.32 9.54 4.28
CA THR A 9 0.76 8.41 5.09
C THR A 9 -0.33 7.36 5.26
N LYS A 10 -1.59 7.78 5.33
CA LYS A 10 -2.74 6.88 5.40
C LYS A 10 -2.90 6.09 4.09
N THR A 11 -2.92 6.76 2.94
CA THR A 11 -3.04 6.10 1.62
C THR A 11 -1.91 5.12 1.37
N VAL A 12 -0.66 5.48 1.69
CA VAL A 12 0.51 4.57 1.55
C VAL A 12 0.33 3.30 2.38
N ARG A 13 -0.13 3.42 3.64
CA ARG A 13 -0.37 2.26 4.51
C ARG A 13 -1.52 1.39 4.02
N GLU A 14 -2.65 1.99 3.67
CA GLU A 14 -3.80 1.24 3.14
C GLU A 14 -3.43 0.51 1.84
N MET A 15 -2.63 1.16 0.98
CA MET A 15 -2.15 0.55 -0.26
C MET A 15 -1.13 -0.57 0.01
N ALA A 16 -0.25 -0.41 1.00
CA ALA A 16 0.69 -1.45 1.42
C ALA A 16 -0.05 -2.67 1.98
N ASP A 17 -1.02 -2.47 2.88
CA ASP A 17 -1.86 -3.55 3.44
C ASP A 17 -2.61 -4.29 2.33
N TYR A 18 -3.15 -3.55 1.35
CA TYR A 18 -3.84 -4.13 0.21
C TYR A 18 -2.89 -4.95 -0.67
N MET A 19 -1.68 -4.45 -0.94
CA MET A 19 -0.64 -5.19 -1.64
C MET A 19 -0.23 -6.47 -0.88
N ARG A 20 -0.14 -6.44 0.45
CA ARG A 20 0.18 -7.61 1.27
C ARG A 20 -0.92 -8.66 1.22
N LYS A 21 -2.19 -8.25 1.31
CA LYS A 21 -3.35 -9.15 1.17
C LYS A 21 -3.40 -9.86 -0.18
N HIS A 22 -2.99 -9.17 -1.25
CA HIS A 22 -2.98 -9.71 -2.61
C HIS A 22 -1.63 -10.33 -3.03
N SER A 23 -0.61 -10.25 -2.18
CA SER A 23 0.75 -10.82 -2.37
C SER A 23 1.41 -10.41 -3.70
N ALA A 24 2.36 -11.21 -4.21
CA ALA A 24 3.12 -10.95 -5.44
C ALA A 24 2.26 -10.70 -6.69
N ASN A 25 0.97 -11.06 -6.66
CA ASN A 25 0.02 -10.87 -7.74
C ASN A 25 -0.71 -9.52 -7.71
N CYS A 26 -0.35 -8.59 -6.82
CA CYS A 26 -0.96 -7.26 -6.78
C CYS A 26 -0.55 -6.42 -8.01
N THR A 27 -1.37 -6.47 -9.06
CA THR A 27 -1.23 -5.67 -10.27
C THR A 27 -1.79 -4.27 -10.08
N ARG A 28 -1.46 -3.36 -11.01
CA ARG A 28 -2.04 -2.02 -11.05
C ARG A 28 -3.57 -2.06 -11.12
N GLU A 29 -4.12 -2.99 -11.90
CA GLU A 29 -5.57 -3.15 -12.09
C GLU A 29 -6.27 -3.50 -10.77
N ILE A 30 -5.61 -4.31 -9.92
CA ILE A 30 -6.10 -4.64 -8.57
C ILE A 30 -6.08 -3.40 -7.67
N LEU A 31 -5.02 -2.60 -7.71
CA LEU A 31 -4.96 -1.35 -6.94
C LEU A 31 -6.04 -0.36 -7.37
N MET A 32 -6.38 -0.32 -8.67
CA MET A 32 -7.43 0.55 -9.21
C MET A 32 -8.84 0.21 -8.69
N LEU A 33 -9.03 -0.96 -8.05
CA LEU A 33 -10.30 -1.31 -7.40
C LEU A 33 -10.56 -0.53 -6.11
N GLN A 34 -9.52 0.06 -5.51
CA GLN A 34 -9.60 0.79 -4.23
C GLN A 34 -8.99 2.19 -4.28
N PHE A 35 -8.05 2.43 -5.19
CA PHE A 35 -7.30 3.68 -5.28
C PHE A 35 -7.48 4.33 -6.66
N THR A 36 -7.38 5.65 -6.70
CA THR A 36 -7.37 6.39 -7.96
C THR A 36 -6.05 6.20 -8.71
N ASN A 37 -6.05 6.44 -10.03
CA ASN A 37 -4.81 6.39 -10.83
C ASN A 37 -3.73 7.34 -10.29
N GLU A 38 -4.12 8.54 -9.85
CA GLU A 38 -3.19 9.54 -9.32
C GLU A 38 -2.54 9.05 -8.01
N GLU A 39 -3.30 8.45 -7.10
CA GLU A 39 -2.76 7.88 -5.86
C GLU A 39 -1.82 6.71 -6.12
N ILE A 40 -2.14 5.85 -7.10
CA ILE A 40 -1.29 4.73 -7.49
C ILE A 40 0.02 5.25 -8.06
N ASP A 41 -0.04 6.25 -8.96
CA ASP A 41 1.17 6.84 -9.56
C ASP A 41 2.04 7.55 -8.53
N LEU A 42 1.43 8.19 -7.53
CA LEU A 42 2.14 8.92 -6.49
C LEU A 42 2.71 8.03 -5.38
N TYR A 43 2.04 6.93 -5.03
CA TYR A 43 2.30 6.21 -3.78
C TYR A 43 2.60 4.72 -3.92
N SER A 44 2.41 4.10 -5.10
CA SER A 44 2.55 2.64 -5.25
C SER A 44 3.95 2.11 -4.95
N GLU A 45 5.00 2.83 -5.31
CA GLU A 45 6.39 2.42 -5.05
C GLU A 45 6.72 2.47 -3.54
N GLU A 46 6.27 3.54 -2.86
CA GLU A 46 6.44 3.70 -1.42
C GLU A 46 5.62 2.64 -0.65
N ALA A 47 4.37 2.42 -1.05
CA ALA A 47 3.50 1.39 -0.49
C ALA A 47 4.10 -0.01 -0.66
N ARG A 48 4.72 -0.30 -1.81
CA ARG A 48 5.38 -1.59 -2.07
C ARG A 48 6.62 -1.80 -1.20
N THR A 49 7.39 -0.73 -0.97
CA THR A 49 8.52 -0.76 -0.05
C THR A 49 8.07 -1.03 1.38
N VAL A 50 6.99 -0.38 1.83
CA VAL A 50 6.37 -0.63 3.15
C VAL A 50 5.85 -2.07 3.24
N ALA A 51 5.11 -2.53 2.23
CA ALA A 51 4.56 -3.88 2.18
C ALA A 51 5.65 -4.96 2.29
N ASN A 52 6.76 -4.80 1.58
CA ASN A 52 7.88 -5.72 1.62
C ASN A 52 8.63 -5.65 2.94
N ARG A 53 8.90 -4.45 3.46
CA ARG A 53 9.58 -4.26 4.75
C ARG A 53 8.80 -4.90 5.88
N GLU A 54 7.49 -4.74 5.89
CA GLU A 54 6.68 -5.35 6.92
C GLU A 54 6.47 -6.85 6.68
N ALA A 55 6.56 -7.36 5.43
CA ALA A 55 6.44 -8.80 5.11
C ALA A 55 7.52 -9.67 5.78
N ASP A 56 8.67 -9.08 6.09
CA ASP A 56 9.72 -9.73 6.89
C ASP A 56 9.41 -9.76 8.40
N GLU A 57 8.45 -8.95 8.88
CA GLU A 57 7.87 -9.15 10.20
C GLU A 57 6.77 -10.22 10.09
N PRO A 58 6.88 -11.36 10.80
CA PRO A 58 5.76 -12.29 10.87
C PRO A 58 4.57 -11.51 11.39
N LEU A 59 3.45 -11.55 10.65
CA LEU A 59 2.14 -11.16 11.18
C LEU A 59 2.02 -11.85 12.53
N ALA A 60 2.17 -11.08 13.61
CA ALA A 60 2.23 -11.64 14.95
C ALA A 60 1.01 -12.55 15.09
N ASP A 61 1.29 -13.84 15.21
CA ASP A 61 0.29 -14.89 15.28
C ASP A 61 -0.72 -14.49 16.34
N ALA A 62 -1.99 -14.59 15.96
CA ALA A 62 -3.07 -14.50 16.91
C ALA A 62 -2.88 -15.61 17.96
N ALA A 63 -2.36 -15.22 19.13
CA ALA A 63 -2.29 -16.07 20.32
C ALA A 63 -3.45 -15.71 21.27
#